data_AF-A0A969I8G3-F1
#
_entry.id   AF-A0A969I8G3-F1
#
_cell.length_a   1.000
_cell.length_b   1.000
_cell.length_c   1.000
_cell.angle_alpha   90.00
_cell.angle_beta   90.00
_cell.angle_gamma   90.00
#
_symmetry.space_group_name_H-M   'P 1'
#
loop_
_entity.id
_entity.type
_entity.pdbx_description
1 polymer ?
#
loop_
_entity_poly.entity_id
_entity_poly.type
_entity_poly.pdbx_seq_one_letter_code
_entity_poly.pdbx_strand_id
1 'polypeptide(L)'
;MKRGLVMVRSLMVGVCAMACSLAATASGQTQSAGGLSDKSVNAIMTYAWQVLPAKFTAPNGKVIEVDKKKQDAAIIPIETARDVIRVGYNSAQAQVCEMWEAQVANFDTLMRIENAKKKWSDQQMLYITTLHRMTIHVVAGKIRVVDEKGELKVFLEPIEPSKDACPDDKRKKVAEAIETYVKANTSGEPAPAKAVQQPTSQPTTTSSTTPKKK
;
A
#
# COMPACT_ATOMS: atom_id res chain seq x y z
N MET A 1 12.36 53.60 -24.82
CA MET A 1 11.46 53.56 -26.00
C MET A 1 10.15 52.93 -25.56
N LYS A 2 9.07 53.72 -25.51
CA LYS A 2 7.74 53.31 -25.04
C LYS A 2 6.97 52.67 -26.22
N ARG A 3 6.55 51.42 -26.07
CA ARG A 3 5.48 50.77 -26.86
C ARG A 3 4.34 50.59 -25.86
N GLY A 4 3.15 51.16 -26.01
CA GLY A 4 2.34 51.35 -27.21
C GLY A 4 1.02 50.63 -26.91
N LEU A 5 0.15 51.30 -26.16
CA LEU A 5 -1.20 50.87 -25.82
C LEU A 5 -2.05 50.88 -27.10
N VAL A 6 -2.63 49.73 -27.48
CA VAL A 6 -3.72 49.70 -28.47
C VAL A 6 -4.88 48.92 -27.89
N MET A 7 -5.94 49.69 -27.67
CA MET A 7 -7.27 49.33 -27.24
C MET A 7 -8.02 48.80 -28.47
N VAL A 8 -8.54 47.56 -28.43
CA VAL A 8 -9.46 47.07 -29.46
C VAL A 8 -10.80 46.75 -28.81
N ARG A 9 -11.79 47.47 -29.34
CA ARG A 9 -13.20 47.56 -28.98
C ARG A 9 -13.93 46.22 -29.11
N SER A 10 -14.77 45.96 -28.12
CA SER A 10 -15.89 45.02 -28.18
C SER A 10 -16.79 45.27 -29.39
N LEU A 11 -17.16 44.19 -30.07
CA LEU A 11 -18.31 44.12 -30.96
C LEU A 11 -19.26 43.04 -30.46
N MET A 12 -20.55 43.39 -30.49
CA MET A 12 -21.67 42.76 -29.84
C MET A 12 -21.93 41.32 -30.30
N VAL A 13 -22.36 40.52 -29.32
CA VAL A 13 -22.89 39.17 -29.44
C VAL A 13 -24.20 39.20 -30.24
N GLY A 14 -24.21 38.55 -31.39
CA GLY A 14 -25.42 38.21 -32.14
C GLY A 14 -26.13 37.01 -31.49
N VAL A 15 -27.39 37.20 -31.13
CA VAL A 15 -28.29 36.15 -30.64
C VAL A 15 -28.78 35.32 -31.84
N CYS A 16 -28.17 34.16 -32.06
CA CYS A 16 -28.75 33.10 -32.89
C CYS A 16 -29.42 32.08 -31.96
N ALA A 17 -30.74 32.19 -31.84
CA ALA A 17 -31.58 31.16 -31.24
C ALA A 17 -31.67 29.97 -32.20
N MET A 18 -30.89 28.92 -31.95
CA MET A 18 -31.00 27.64 -32.63
C MET A 18 -31.50 26.59 -31.63
N ALA A 19 -32.74 26.18 -31.82
CA ALA A 19 -33.35 25.06 -31.11
C ALA A 19 -32.64 23.75 -31.50
N CYS A 20 -32.08 23.06 -30.51
CA CYS A 20 -31.66 21.67 -30.62
C CYS A 20 -32.28 20.89 -29.46
N SER A 21 -33.39 20.22 -29.77
CA SER A 21 -33.97 19.17 -28.96
C SER A 21 -32.99 17.98 -28.92
N LEU A 22 -32.36 17.73 -27.77
CA LEU A 22 -31.73 16.44 -27.49
C LEU A 22 -32.35 15.84 -26.24
N ALA A 23 -32.96 14.67 -26.45
CA ALA A 23 -33.41 13.76 -25.44
C ALA A 23 -32.25 13.45 -24.48
N ALA A 24 -32.39 13.87 -23.23
CA ALA A 24 -31.52 13.45 -22.16
C ALA A 24 -31.91 12.01 -21.74
N THR A 25 -31.44 11.02 -22.49
CA THR A 25 -31.22 9.69 -21.92
C THR A 25 -30.04 9.84 -20.97
N ALA A 26 -30.34 10.18 -19.71
CA ALA A 26 -29.40 10.08 -18.61
C ALA A 26 -29.07 8.59 -18.39
N SER A 27 -28.15 8.08 -19.19
CA SER A 27 -27.39 6.89 -18.82
C SER A 27 -26.62 7.29 -17.57
N GLY A 28 -27.10 6.83 -16.42
CA GLY A 28 -26.42 6.94 -15.14
C GLY A 28 -25.03 6.33 -15.25
N GLN A 29 -24.04 7.16 -15.57
CA GLN A 29 -22.68 6.89 -15.17
C GLN A 29 -22.65 7.14 -13.67
N THR A 30 -22.90 6.09 -12.91
CA THR A 30 -22.39 5.99 -11.54
C THR A 30 -20.88 6.14 -11.65
N GLN A 31 -20.38 7.37 -11.59
CA GLN A 31 -19.00 7.65 -11.23
C GLN A 31 -18.82 7.03 -9.86
N SER A 32 -18.21 5.85 -9.80
CA SER A 32 -17.80 5.25 -8.55
C SER A 32 -16.88 6.27 -7.86
N ALA A 33 -17.30 6.74 -6.70
CA ALA A 33 -16.65 7.80 -5.96
C ALA A 33 -15.17 7.46 -5.66
N GLY A 34 -14.24 8.32 -6.10
CA GLY A 34 -12.96 8.56 -5.43
C GLY A 34 -11.97 7.39 -5.26
N GLY A 35 -11.95 6.40 -6.16
CA GLY A 35 -10.94 5.33 -6.13
C GLY A 35 -9.55 5.77 -6.62
N LEU A 36 -8.49 5.04 -6.23
CA LEU A 36 -7.15 5.18 -6.81
C LEU A 36 -7.21 4.96 -8.33
N SER A 37 -6.59 5.85 -9.12
CA SER A 37 -6.49 5.67 -10.57
C SER A 37 -5.66 4.43 -10.92
N ASP A 38 -6.00 3.77 -12.04
CA ASP A 38 -5.29 2.59 -12.54
C ASP A 38 -3.82 2.87 -12.74
N LYS A 39 -3.48 4.09 -13.17
CA LYS A 39 -2.11 4.54 -13.33
C LYS A 39 -1.35 4.51 -12.01
N SER A 40 -1.96 5.03 -10.94
CA SER A 40 -1.35 5.00 -9.61
C SER A 40 -1.21 3.57 -9.08
N VAL A 41 -2.23 2.74 -9.27
CA VAL A 41 -2.20 1.33 -8.85
C VAL A 41 -1.08 0.57 -9.57
N ASN A 42 -1.01 0.69 -10.90
CA ASN A 42 0.01 0.06 -11.72
C ASN A 42 1.43 0.53 -11.38
N ALA A 43 1.60 1.81 -11.04
CA ALA A 43 2.90 2.33 -10.60
C ALA A 43 3.36 1.65 -9.30
N ILE A 44 2.48 1.58 -8.28
CA ILE A 44 2.81 0.93 -7.00
C ILE A 44 3.05 -0.57 -7.19
N MET A 45 2.25 -1.23 -8.04
CA MET A 45 2.46 -2.63 -8.43
C MET A 45 3.81 -2.86 -9.11
N THR A 46 4.22 -1.96 -9.99
CA THR A 46 5.53 -1.99 -10.65
C THR A 46 6.66 -1.86 -9.63
N TYR A 47 6.54 -0.93 -8.68
CA TYR A 47 7.53 -0.78 -7.61
C TYR A 47 7.61 -2.01 -6.70
N ALA A 48 6.46 -2.58 -6.34
CA ALA A 48 6.39 -3.81 -5.56
C ALA A 48 7.10 -4.97 -6.28
N TRP A 49 6.97 -5.06 -7.60
CA TRP A 49 7.68 -6.07 -8.39
C TRP A 49 9.20 -5.88 -8.34
N GLN A 50 9.70 -4.66 -8.37
CA GLN A 50 11.14 -4.40 -8.32
C GLN A 50 11.77 -4.83 -7.00
N VAL A 51 11.03 -4.73 -5.89
CA VAL A 51 11.52 -5.10 -4.55
C VAL A 51 11.16 -6.54 -4.14
N LEU A 52 10.30 -7.23 -4.89
CA LEU A 52 9.97 -8.64 -4.63
C LEU A 52 11.22 -9.51 -4.82
N PRO A 53 11.70 -10.21 -3.78
CA PRO A 53 12.90 -11.04 -3.87
C PRO A 53 12.67 -12.25 -4.78
N ALA A 54 13.73 -12.69 -5.46
CA ALA A 54 13.70 -13.92 -6.28
C ALA A 54 13.52 -15.19 -5.43
N LYS A 55 13.86 -15.13 -4.14
CA LYS A 55 13.75 -16.25 -3.20
C LYS A 55 13.40 -15.72 -1.82
N PHE A 56 12.43 -16.35 -1.16
CA PHE A 56 12.01 -16.00 0.18
C PHE A 56 11.78 -17.27 1.00
N THR A 57 12.23 -17.29 2.25
CA THR A 57 11.94 -18.40 3.18
C THR A 57 10.93 -17.90 4.20
N ALA A 58 9.73 -18.48 4.17
CA ALA A 58 8.67 -18.15 5.11
C ALA A 58 8.99 -18.67 6.52
N PRO A 59 8.35 -18.13 7.58
CA PRO A 59 8.60 -18.56 8.96
C PRO A 59 8.37 -20.05 9.24
N ASN A 60 7.53 -20.70 8.43
CA ASN A 60 7.29 -22.15 8.50
C ASN A 60 8.36 -22.99 7.78
N GLY A 61 9.46 -22.38 7.31
CA GLY A 61 10.54 -23.04 6.58
C GLY A 61 10.25 -23.26 5.09
N LYS A 62 9.06 -22.91 4.59
CA LYS A 62 8.73 -23.04 3.16
C LYS A 62 9.52 -22.04 2.34
N VAL A 63 10.21 -22.53 1.32
CA VAL A 63 10.94 -21.70 0.35
C VAL A 63 10.02 -21.37 -0.81
N ILE A 64 9.87 -20.08 -1.11
CA ILE A 64 9.14 -19.55 -2.25
C ILE A 64 10.17 -19.01 -3.24
N GLU A 65 10.19 -19.57 -4.44
CA GLU A 65 11.01 -19.08 -5.55
C GLU A 65 10.13 -18.30 -6.51
N VAL A 66 10.58 -17.10 -6.86
CA VAL A 66 9.91 -16.18 -7.77
C VAL A 66 10.71 -16.14 -9.06
N ASP A 67 10.08 -16.53 -10.15
CA ASP A 67 10.68 -16.38 -11.47
C ASP A 67 10.59 -14.91 -11.90
N LYS A 68 11.70 -14.17 -11.74
CA LYS A 68 11.78 -12.75 -12.13
C LYS A 68 11.62 -12.51 -13.64
N LYS A 69 11.55 -13.57 -14.46
CA LYS A 69 11.26 -13.49 -15.90
C LYS A 69 9.78 -13.72 -16.23
N LYS A 70 8.97 -14.20 -15.26
CA LYS A 70 7.53 -14.51 -15.42
C LYS A 70 6.70 -13.73 -14.41
N GLN A 71 6.61 -12.43 -14.65
CA GLN A 71 5.94 -11.49 -13.74
C GLN A 71 4.44 -11.79 -13.57
N ASP A 72 3.79 -12.27 -14.62
CA ASP A 72 2.39 -12.67 -14.65
C ASP A 72 2.04 -13.81 -13.68
N ALA A 73 3.01 -14.67 -13.34
CA ALA A 73 2.82 -15.75 -12.36
C ALA A 73 2.70 -15.26 -10.91
N ALA A 74 3.18 -14.04 -10.62
CA ALA A 74 3.19 -13.46 -9.28
C ALA A 74 2.24 -12.26 -9.13
N ILE A 75 2.00 -11.51 -10.20
CA ILE A 75 1.11 -10.34 -10.16
C ILE A 75 -0.34 -10.77 -9.92
N ILE A 76 -1.03 -9.98 -9.10
CA ILE A 76 -2.46 -10.12 -8.82
C ILE A 76 -3.29 -9.17 -9.72
N PRO A 77 -4.59 -9.47 -9.95
CA PRO A 77 -5.49 -8.56 -10.67
C PRO A 77 -5.56 -7.17 -10.03
N ILE A 78 -5.73 -6.14 -10.88
CA ILE A 78 -5.72 -4.74 -10.46
C ILE A 78 -6.74 -4.43 -9.36
N GLU A 79 -7.90 -5.09 -9.37
CA GLU A 79 -8.94 -4.92 -8.35
C GLU A 79 -8.47 -5.41 -6.97
N THR A 80 -7.81 -6.56 -6.92
CA THR A 80 -7.20 -7.04 -5.66
C THR A 80 -6.06 -6.12 -5.24
N ALA A 81 -5.26 -5.61 -6.19
CA ALA A 81 -4.20 -4.65 -5.88
C ALA A 81 -4.74 -3.35 -5.28
N ARG A 82 -5.87 -2.80 -5.78
CA ARG A 82 -6.52 -1.62 -5.19
C ARG A 82 -6.88 -1.84 -3.73
N ASP A 83 -7.42 -3.01 -3.38
CA ASP A 83 -7.76 -3.33 -2.00
C ASP A 83 -6.52 -3.48 -1.11
N VAL A 84 -5.49 -4.18 -1.58
CA VAL A 84 -4.21 -4.31 -0.88
C VAL A 84 -3.58 -2.93 -0.62
N ILE A 85 -3.61 -2.03 -1.62
CA ILE A 85 -3.07 -0.67 -1.50
C ILE A 85 -3.91 0.15 -0.50
N ARG A 86 -5.24 0.02 -0.48
CA ARG A 86 -6.08 0.72 0.51
C ARG A 86 -5.74 0.28 1.93
N VAL A 87 -5.57 -1.03 2.16
CA VAL A 87 -5.14 -1.56 3.46
C VAL A 87 -3.72 -1.10 3.80
N GLY A 88 -2.81 -1.10 2.83
CA GLY A 88 -1.45 -0.59 2.97
C GLY A 88 -1.42 0.89 3.37
N TYR A 89 -2.28 1.72 2.78
CA TYR A 89 -2.43 3.13 3.15
C TYR A 89 -2.83 3.31 4.61
N ASN A 90 -3.85 2.58 5.08
CA ASN A 90 -4.26 2.62 6.49
C ASN A 90 -3.12 2.16 7.43
N SER A 91 -2.38 1.14 7.01
CA SER A 91 -1.20 0.63 7.74
C SER A 91 -0.09 1.68 7.82
N ALA A 92 0.12 2.44 6.75
CA ALA A 92 1.09 3.53 6.72
C ALA A 92 0.71 4.65 7.69
N GLN A 93 -0.57 5.02 7.74
CA GLN A 93 -1.05 6.04 8.67
C GLN A 93 -0.92 5.57 10.13
N ALA A 94 -1.21 4.30 10.41
CA ALA A 94 -0.99 3.70 11.73
C ALA A 94 0.49 3.69 12.11
N GLN A 95 1.38 3.32 11.19
CA GLN A 95 2.83 3.34 11.39
C GLN A 95 3.36 4.73 11.72
N VAL A 96 2.94 5.77 10.99
CA VAL A 96 3.34 7.17 11.25
C VAL A 96 2.86 7.65 12.61
N CYS A 97 1.76 7.10 13.11
CA CYS A 97 1.18 7.41 14.42
C CYS A 97 1.57 6.42 15.53
N GLU A 98 2.53 5.53 15.27
CA GLU A 98 3.02 4.51 16.19
C GLU A 98 1.93 3.57 16.75
N MET A 99 0.86 3.36 15.97
CA MET A 99 -0.27 2.50 16.32
C MET A 99 0.00 1.06 15.84
N TRP A 100 1.05 0.44 16.37
CA TRP A 100 1.58 -0.84 15.89
C TRP A 100 0.57 -1.98 15.92
N GLU A 101 -0.22 -2.08 16.99
CA GLU A 101 -1.25 -3.12 17.14
C GLU A 101 -2.35 -2.97 16.08
N ALA A 102 -2.76 -1.72 15.79
CA ALA A 102 -3.73 -1.44 14.74
C ALA A 102 -3.18 -1.78 13.36
N GLN A 103 -1.90 -1.46 13.11
CA GLN A 103 -1.22 -1.83 11.87
C GLN A 103 -1.19 -3.36 11.67
N VAL A 104 -0.83 -4.11 12.72
CA VAL A 104 -0.81 -5.58 12.70
C VAL A 104 -2.21 -6.13 12.44
N ALA A 105 -3.22 -5.69 13.20
CA ALA A 105 -4.59 -6.16 13.03
C ALA A 105 -5.14 -5.90 11.62
N ASN A 106 -4.78 -4.77 11.02
CA ASN A 106 -5.15 -4.40 9.66
C ASN A 106 -4.50 -5.33 8.63
N PHE A 107 -3.19 -5.59 8.75
CA PHE A 107 -2.46 -6.48 7.84
C PHE A 107 -2.89 -7.95 8.00
N ASP A 108 -3.03 -8.44 9.23
CA ASP A 108 -3.45 -9.81 9.51
C ASP A 108 -4.85 -10.09 8.97
N THR A 109 -5.74 -9.10 9.05
CA THR A 109 -7.07 -9.19 8.44
C THR A 109 -6.99 -9.38 6.93
N LEU A 110 -6.19 -8.56 6.23
CA LEU A 110 -5.94 -8.72 4.80
C LEU A 110 -5.43 -10.12 4.48
N MET A 111 -4.38 -10.55 5.16
CA MET A 111 -3.75 -11.84 4.89
C MET A 111 -4.67 -13.02 5.16
N ARG A 112 -5.51 -12.93 6.20
CA ARG A 112 -6.53 -13.94 6.49
C ARG A 112 -7.55 -14.05 5.36
N ILE A 113 -8.09 -12.93 4.87
CA ILE A 113 -9.07 -12.91 3.78
C ILE A 113 -8.46 -13.45 2.50
N GLU A 114 -7.28 -12.95 2.10
CA GLU A 114 -6.65 -13.38 0.85
C GLU A 114 -6.27 -14.87 0.89
N ASN A 115 -5.78 -15.37 2.02
CA ASN A 115 -5.50 -16.79 2.20
C ASN A 115 -6.78 -17.65 2.23
N ALA A 116 -7.89 -17.12 2.74
CA ALA A 116 -9.18 -17.81 2.74
C ALA A 116 -9.78 -17.97 1.33
N LYS A 117 -9.39 -17.12 0.36
CA LYS A 117 -9.82 -17.26 -1.04
C LYS A 117 -9.26 -18.50 -1.74
N LYS A 118 -8.20 -19.14 -1.21
CA LYS A 118 -7.57 -20.39 -1.72
C LYS A 118 -7.26 -20.42 -3.22
N LYS A 119 -7.11 -19.26 -3.85
CA LYS A 119 -6.87 -19.11 -5.30
C LYS A 119 -5.51 -18.55 -5.64
N TRP A 120 -4.75 -18.12 -4.63
CA TRP A 120 -3.45 -17.48 -4.82
C TRP A 120 -2.33 -18.52 -4.73
N SER A 121 -1.38 -18.44 -5.66
CA SER A 121 -0.11 -19.15 -5.54
C SER A 121 0.72 -18.57 -4.39
N ASP A 122 1.76 -19.29 -3.95
CA ASP A 122 2.69 -18.76 -2.96
C ASP A 122 3.40 -17.48 -3.43
N GLN A 123 3.71 -17.40 -4.73
CA GLN A 123 4.31 -16.20 -5.32
C GLN A 123 3.35 -15.01 -5.28
N GLN A 124 2.06 -15.25 -5.54
CA GLN A 124 1.02 -14.21 -5.45
C GLN A 124 0.79 -13.77 -4.00
N MET A 125 0.78 -14.70 -3.05
CA MET A 125 0.71 -14.36 -1.62
C MET A 125 1.92 -13.53 -1.17
N LEU A 126 3.13 -13.91 -1.61
CA LEU A 126 4.34 -13.13 -1.35
C LEU A 126 4.27 -11.75 -2.02
N TYR A 127 3.73 -11.66 -3.24
CA TYR A 127 3.53 -10.39 -3.92
C TYR A 127 2.50 -9.50 -3.20
N ILE A 128 1.40 -10.05 -2.67
CA ILE A 128 0.42 -9.31 -1.84
C ILE A 128 1.11 -8.68 -0.62
N THR A 129 1.91 -9.46 0.11
CA THR A 129 2.66 -8.93 1.27
C THR A 129 3.64 -7.84 0.87
N THR A 130 4.30 -8.02 -0.27
CA THR A 130 5.28 -7.06 -0.82
C THR A 130 4.59 -5.78 -1.27
N LEU A 131 3.43 -5.87 -1.92
CA LEU A 131 2.64 -4.72 -2.38
C LEU A 131 2.10 -3.90 -1.21
N HIS A 132 1.64 -4.56 -0.15
CA HIS A 132 1.26 -3.90 1.09
C HIS A 132 2.43 -3.13 1.70
N ARG A 133 3.58 -3.78 1.91
CA ARG A 133 4.79 -3.14 2.44
C ARG A 133 5.29 -2.02 1.54
N MET A 134 5.24 -2.20 0.22
CA MET A 134 5.61 -1.18 -0.75
C MET A 134 4.74 0.06 -0.56
N THR A 135 3.43 -0.12 -0.47
CA THR A 135 2.47 0.97 -0.26
C THR A 135 2.79 1.76 1.01
N ILE A 136 3.14 1.10 2.11
CA ILE A 136 3.57 1.78 3.34
C ILE A 136 4.75 2.72 3.07
N HIS A 137 5.76 2.26 2.34
CA HIS A 137 6.93 3.10 2.02
C HIS A 137 6.57 4.23 1.05
N VAL A 138 5.71 3.98 0.04
CA VAL A 138 5.25 5.03 -0.88
C VAL A 138 4.55 6.14 -0.09
N VAL A 139 3.61 5.77 0.79
CA VAL A 139 2.82 6.73 1.57
C VAL A 139 3.68 7.47 2.59
N ALA A 140 4.69 6.81 3.17
CA ALA A 140 5.65 7.44 4.07
C ALA A 140 6.69 8.32 3.35
N GLY A 141 6.70 8.34 2.01
CA GLY A 141 7.72 9.04 1.23
C GLY A 141 9.11 8.42 1.36
N LYS A 142 9.20 7.13 1.71
CA LYS A 142 10.43 6.37 1.97
C LYS A 142 10.80 5.45 0.82
N ILE A 143 10.70 5.98 -0.39
CA ILE A 143 11.09 5.30 -1.62
C ILE A 143 12.06 6.18 -2.39
N ARG A 144 13.08 5.58 -2.99
CA ARG A 144 13.86 6.20 -4.06
C ARG A 144 13.73 5.36 -5.31
N VAL A 145 13.37 5.99 -6.41
CA VAL A 145 13.24 5.35 -7.72
C VAL A 145 14.31 5.94 -8.62
N VAL A 146 15.14 5.07 -9.18
CA VAL A 146 16.20 5.43 -10.14
C VAL A 146 15.91 4.70 -11.44
N ASP A 147 15.93 5.42 -12.56
CA ASP A 147 15.93 4.81 -13.89
C ASP A 147 17.38 4.62 -14.32
N GLU A 148 17.80 3.36 -14.45
CA GLU A 148 19.11 3.00 -14.97
C GLU A 148 18.93 2.28 -16.32
N LYS A 149 19.15 3.02 -17.42
CA LYS A 149 19.10 2.49 -18.79
C LYS A 149 17.74 1.85 -19.13
N GLY A 150 16.63 2.40 -18.65
CA GLY A 150 15.28 1.88 -18.86
C GLY A 150 14.88 0.79 -17.89
N GLU A 151 15.72 0.46 -16.90
CA GLU A 151 15.38 -0.42 -15.79
C GLU A 151 15.09 0.42 -14.53
N LEU A 152 13.86 0.32 -14.01
CA LEU A 152 13.47 0.98 -12.77
C LEU A 152 14.06 0.23 -11.57
N LYS A 153 14.94 0.88 -10.81
CA LYS A 153 15.42 0.40 -9.51
C LYS A 153 14.70 1.13 -8.39
N VAL A 154 14.12 0.36 -7.47
CA VAL A 154 13.39 0.88 -6.32
C VAL A 154 14.14 0.53 -5.04
N PHE A 155 14.48 1.56 -4.28
CA PHE A 155 15.13 1.44 -2.98
C PHE A 155 14.15 1.86 -1.88
N LEU A 156 14.07 1.04 -0.84
CA LEU A 156 13.24 1.30 0.33
C LEU A 156 14.12 1.92 1.41
N GLU A 157 13.72 3.09 1.89
CA GLU A 157 14.38 3.74 3.01
C GLU A 157 13.68 3.35 4.32
N PRO A 158 14.39 3.34 5.46
CA PRO A 158 13.75 3.13 6.76
C PRO A 158 12.65 4.17 7.02
N ILE A 159 11.52 3.69 7.51
CA ILE A 159 10.45 4.54 8.02
C ILE A 159 10.74 4.81 9.50
N GLU A 160 11.22 6.01 9.77
CA GLU A 160 11.48 6.47 11.14
C GLU A 160 10.18 6.98 11.77
N PRO A 161 9.99 6.79 13.09
CA PRO A 161 8.90 7.42 13.83
C PRO A 161 8.90 8.94 13.63
N SER A 162 7.71 9.53 13.59
CA SER A 162 7.57 10.99 13.57
C SER A 162 8.18 11.58 14.84
N LYS A 163 8.96 12.67 14.69
CA LYS A 163 9.47 13.42 15.84
C LYS A 163 8.35 14.15 16.58
N ASP A 164 7.30 14.51 15.85
CA ASP A 164 6.10 15.13 16.39
C ASP A 164 5.10 14.05 16.77
N ALA A 165 4.46 14.21 17.93
CA ALA A 165 3.36 13.35 18.34
C ALA A 165 2.23 13.40 17.30
N CYS A 166 1.72 12.25 16.91
CA CYS A 166 0.59 12.20 15.98
C CYS A 166 -0.67 12.81 16.64
N PRO A 167 -1.31 13.81 16.01
CA PRO A 167 -2.50 14.46 16.56
C PRO A 167 -3.62 13.46 16.89
N ASP A 168 -4.35 13.68 17.99
CA ASP A 168 -5.41 12.78 18.44
C ASP A 168 -6.53 12.61 17.41
N ASP A 169 -6.87 13.67 16.68
CA ASP A 169 -7.88 13.59 15.61
C ASP A 169 -7.42 12.65 14.48
N LYS A 170 -6.12 12.68 14.15
CA LYS A 170 -5.52 11.77 13.17
C LYS A 170 -5.50 10.34 13.70
N ARG A 171 -5.06 10.11 14.94
CA ARG A 171 -5.08 8.78 15.57
C ARG A 171 -6.48 8.18 15.57
N LYS A 172 -7.50 8.98 15.92
CA LYS A 172 -8.90 8.56 15.92
C LYS A 172 -9.39 8.18 14.52
N LYS A 173 -9.12 9.00 13.49
CA LYS A 173 -9.48 8.69 12.10
C LYS A 173 -8.83 7.40 11.60
N VAL A 174 -7.56 7.18 11.96
CA VAL A 174 -6.83 5.95 11.60
C VAL A 174 -7.43 4.73 12.31
N ALA A 175 -7.70 4.84 13.61
CA ALA A 175 -8.36 3.79 14.39
C ALA A 175 -9.72 3.41 13.77
N GLU A 176 -10.58 4.41 13.50
CA GLU A 176 -11.91 4.18 12.93
C GLU A 176 -11.84 3.50 11.55
N ALA A 177 -10.91 3.92 10.68
CA ALA A 177 -10.72 3.32 9.36
C ALA A 177 -10.28 1.85 9.46
N ILE A 178 -9.33 1.55 10.34
CA ILE A 178 -8.84 0.17 10.56
C ILE A 178 -9.91 -0.68 11.22
N GLU A 179 -10.55 -0.20 12.28
CA GLU A 179 -11.62 -0.94 12.96
C GLU A 179 -12.78 -1.26 12.02
N THR A 180 -13.16 -0.31 11.16
CA THR A 180 -14.19 -0.53 10.15
C THR A 180 -13.79 -1.66 9.21
N TYR A 181 -12.55 -1.64 8.70
CA TYR A 181 -12.04 -2.70 7.84
C TYR A 181 -11.97 -4.05 8.56
N VAL A 182 -11.46 -4.09 9.79
CA VAL A 182 -11.35 -5.30 10.59
C VAL A 182 -12.74 -5.87 10.87
N LYS A 183 -13.66 -5.09 11.43
CA LYS A 183 -15.03 -5.52 11.79
C LYS A 183 -15.80 -6.04 10.56
N ALA A 184 -15.69 -5.35 9.42
CA ALA A 184 -16.32 -5.78 8.18
C ALA A 184 -15.83 -7.15 7.69
N ASN A 185 -14.66 -7.59 8.13
CA ASN A 185 -14.04 -8.83 7.67
C ASN A 185 -13.79 -9.87 8.78
N THR A 186 -14.14 -9.58 10.04
CA THR A 186 -14.08 -10.54 11.17
C THR A 186 -15.44 -11.13 11.54
N SER A 187 -16.54 -10.55 11.02
CA SER A 187 -17.91 -10.97 11.33
C SER A 187 -18.26 -12.26 10.59
N GLY A 188 -17.74 -13.40 11.05
CA GLY A 188 -18.07 -14.72 10.49
C GLY A 188 -17.23 -15.95 10.92
N GLU A 189 -16.06 -15.80 11.56
CA GLU A 189 -15.23 -16.97 11.92
C GLU A 189 -14.27 -16.68 13.10
N PRO A 190 -13.98 -17.65 14.00
CA PRO A 190 -13.33 -17.37 15.28
C PRO A 190 -11.85 -16.96 15.15
N ALA A 191 -11.40 -16.24 16.17
CA ALA A 191 -10.09 -15.58 16.25
C ALA A 191 -8.90 -16.51 15.94
N PRO A 192 -7.86 -16.02 15.25
CA PRO A 192 -6.63 -16.78 15.07
C PRO A 192 -5.94 -17.04 16.42
N ALA A 193 -5.38 -18.24 16.56
CA ALA A 193 -4.58 -18.65 17.70
C ALA A 193 -3.41 -17.68 17.93
N LYS A 194 -3.17 -17.39 19.21
CA LYS A 194 -2.13 -16.53 19.81
C LYS A 194 -0.93 -16.23 18.89
N ALA A 195 -0.68 -14.93 18.72
CA ALA A 195 0.54 -14.38 18.13
C ALA A 195 1.79 -15.07 18.71
N VAL A 196 2.57 -15.68 17.83
CA VAL A 196 3.96 -16.07 18.14
C VAL A 196 4.73 -14.77 18.30
N GLN A 197 5.12 -14.48 19.53
CA GLN A 197 6.00 -13.37 19.88
C GLN A 197 7.27 -13.45 19.03
N GLN A 198 7.64 -12.35 18.36
CA GLN A 198 9.00 -12.16 17.87
C GLN A 198 9.98 -12.40 19.02
N PRO A 199 11.03 -13.23 18.86
CA PRO A 199 12.07 -13.32 19.87
C PRO A 199 12.82 -11.98 19.91
N THR A 200 12.59 -11.24 20.98
CA THR A 200 13.46 -10.17 21.43
C THR A 200 14.80 -10.77 21.81
N SER A 201 15.80 -10.55 20.98
CA SER A 201 17.20 -10.82 21.31
C SER A 201 17.62 -9.92 22.48
N GLN A 202 17.64 -10.46 23.69
CA GLN A 202 18.44 -9.90 24.79
C GLN A 202 19.80 -10.61 24.83
N PRO A 203 20.90 -9.88 25.07
CA PRO A 203 22.24 -10.44 25.06
C PRO A 203 22.49 -11.25 26.33
N THR A 204 22.77 -12.54 26.16
CA THR A 204 23.25 -13.40 27.25
C THR A 204 24.69 -13.00 27.61
N THR A 205 24.88 -12.44 28.80
CA THR A 205 26.19 -12.29 29.43
C THR A 205 26.72 -13.67 29.80
N THR A 206 27.63 -14.20 28.99
CA THR A 206 28.37 -15.42 29.29
C THR A 206 29.46 -15.11 30.31
N SER A 207 29.21 -15.46 31.57
CA SER A 207 30.22 -15.57 32.62
C SER A 207 31.17 -16.73 32.29
N SER A 208 32.43 -16.43 31.99
CA SER A 208 33.48 -17.42 31.80
C SER A 208 34.02 -17.91 33.15
N THR A 209 33.75 -19.16 33.49
CA THR A 209 34.45 -19.87 34.57
C THR A 209 35.74 -20.47 34.02
N THR A 210 36.88 -19.94 34.45
CA THR A 210 38.22 -20.47 34.18
C THR A 210 38.47 -21.76 34.98
N PRO A 211 38.95 -22.87 34.37
CA PRO A 211 39.43 -24.02 35.12
C PRO A 211 40.90 -23.82 35.52
N LYS A 212 41.18 -23.86 36.83
CA LYS A 212 42.52 -23.83 37.40
C LYS A 212 43.17 -25.21 37.27
N LYS A 213 44.32 -25.30 36.60
CA LYS A 213 45.17 -26.51 36.54
C LYS A 213 46.64 -26.15 36.75
N LYS A 214 47.11 -26.31 37.98
CA LYS A 214 48.42 -26.85 38.41
C LYS A 214 48.52 -26.72 39.93
#